data_AF-A0A9D6MMV1-F1
#
_entry.id   AF-A0A9D6MMV1-F1
#
_cell.length_a   1.000
_cell.length_b   1.000
_cell.length_c   1.000
_cell.angle_alpha   90.00
_cell.angle_beta   90.00
_cell.angle_gamma   90.00
#
_symmetry.space_group_name_H-M   'P 1'
#
loop_
_entity.id
_entity.type
_entity.pdbx_description
1 polymer ?
#
loop_
_entity_poly.entity_id
_entity_poly.type
_entity_poly.pdbx_seq_one_letter_code
_entity_poly.pdbx_strand_id
1 'polypeptide(L)'
;MTCRELIDFLAEYVAGTLDVRERATFETHIADCPACIDYVRSYRETIRVARDTAARDATAAEMPRELTDAILDATRHRRGR
;
A
#
# COMPACT_ATOMS: atom_id res chain seq x y z
N MET A 1 -18.50 -12.87 6.92
CA MET A 1 -17.77 -12.11 5.90
C MET A 1 -18.73 -11.51 4.91
N THR A 2 -18.99 -10.21 5.08
CA THR A 2 -19.66 -9.36 4.10
C THR A 2 -18.65 -8.88 3.05
N CYS A 3 -19.13 -8.30 1.95
CA CYS A 3 -18.26 -7.67 0.96
C CYS A 3 -17.38 -6.56 1.57
N ARG A 4 -17.92 -5.81 2.55
CA ARG A 4 -17.17 -4.75 3.26
C ARG A 4 -16.02 -5.33 4.07
N GLU A 5 -16.32 -6.34 4.90
CA GLU A 5 -15.33 -7.02 5.74
C GLU A 5 -14.17 -7.59 4.91
N LEU A 6 -14.46 -8.16 3.73
CA LEU A 6 -13.41 -8.64 2.82
C LEU A 6 -12.52 -7.51 2.31
N ILE A 7 -13.12 -6.40 1.85
CA ILE A 7 -12.33 -5.29 1.28
C ILE A 7 -11.47 -4.63 2.35
N ASP A 8 -11.98 -4.46 3.56
CA ASP A 8 -11.23 -3.85 4.66
C ASP A 8 -10.04 -4.73 5.05
N PHE A 9 -10.25 -6.05 5.15
CA PHE A 9 -9.18 -7.02 5.38
C PHE A 9 -8.08 -6.97 4.30
N LEU A 10 -8.47 -6.91 3.02
CA LEU A 10 -7.51 -6.83 1.92
C LEU A 10 -6.77 -5.49 1.88
N ALA A 11 -7.43 -4.40 2.25
CA ALA A 11 -6.80 -3.09 2.37
C ALA A 11 -5.70 -3.12 3.43
N GLU A 12 -5.97 -3.68 4.60
CA GLU A 12 -5.00 -3.85 5.68
C GLU A 12 -3.85 -4.80 5.30
N TYR A 13 -4.16 -5.89 4.60
CA TYR A 13 -3.14 -6.83 4.11
C TYR A 13 -2.16 -6.15 3.14
N VAL A 14 -2.68 -5.35 2.19
CA VAL A 14 -1.85 -4.61 1.22
C VAL A 14 -1.11 -3.44 1.89
N ALA A 15 -1.73 -2.79 2.89
CA ALA A 15 -1.10 -1.74 3.68
C ALA A 15 -0.02 -2.27 4.64
N GLY A 16 0.01 -3.59 4.89
CA GLY A 16 0.95 -4.20 5.83
C GLY A 16 0.59 -3.95 7.30
N THR A 17 -0.68 -3.64 7.58
CA THR A 17 -1.18 -3.29 8.92
C THR A 17 -1.96 -4.42 9.60
N LEU A 18 -2.17 -5.53 8.89
CA LEU A 18 -2.78 -6.73 9.44
C LEU A 18 -1.95 -7.29 10.61
N ASP A 19 -2.59 -7.94 11.59
CA ASP A 19 -1.87 -8.70 12.61
C ASP A 19 -0.95 -9.76 11.97
N VAL A 20 0.17 -10.04 12.63
CA VAL A 20 1.19 -10.98 12.15
C VAL A 20 0.61 -12.39 11.97
N ARG A 21 -0.27 -12.85 12.87
CA ARG A 21 -0.85 -14.21 12.78
C ARG A 21 -1.88 -14.30 11.66
N GLU A 22 -2.77 -13.32 11.55
CA GLU A 22 -3.74 -13.21 10.47
C GLU A 22 -3.03 -13.13 9.12
N ARG A 23 -1.92 -12.39 9.05
CA ARG A 23 -1.13 -12.22 7.83
C ARG A 23 -0.52 -13.54 7.40
N ALA A 24 0.14 -14.24 8.32
CA ALA A 24 0.74 -15.54 8.03
C ALA A 24 -0.30 -16.58 7.58
N THR A 25 -1.48 -16.57 8.21
CA THR A 25 -2.60 -17.44 7.83
C THR A 25 -3.07 -17.14 6.41
N PHE A 26 -3.23 -15.86 6.07
CA PHE A 26 -3.67 -15.46 4.74
C PHE A 26 -2.61 -15.69 3.66
N GLU A 27 -1.33 -15.47 3.96
CA GLU A 27 -0.23 -15.78 3.05
C GLU A 27 -0.15 -17.27 2.75
N THR A 28 -0.40 -18.14 3.74
CA THR A 28 -0.54 -19.59 3.54
C THR A 28 -1.68 -19.91 2.57
N HIS A 29 -2.85 -19.28 2.75
CA HIS A 29 -3.98 -19.48 1.84
C HIS A 29 -3.66 -19.03 0.41
N ILE A 30 -3.02 -17.87 0.23
CA ILE A 30 -2.65 -17.36 -1.09
C ILE A 30 -1.68 -18.33 -1.79
N ALA A 31 -0.75 -18.94 -1.06
CA ALA A 31 0.21 -19.88 -1.64
C ALA A 31 -0.46 -21.10 -2.31
N ASP A 32 -1.59 -21.54 -1.76
CA ASP A 32 -2.31 -22.73 -2.22
C ASP A 32 -3.55 -22.43 -3.10
N CYS A 33 -3.90 -21.16 -3.30
CA CYS A 33 -5.12 -20.75 -3.99
C CYS A 33 -4.85 -19.81 -5.18
N PRO A 34 -4.79 -20.34 -6.42
CA PRO A 34 -4.55 -19.54 -7.63
C PRO A 34 -5.55 -18.40 -7.83
N ALA A 35 -6.83 -18.62 -7.51
CA ALA A 35 -7.86 -17.59 -7.60
C ALA A 35 -7.59 -16.39 -6.67
N CYS A 36 -7.06 -16.65 -5.47
CA CYS A 36 -6.70 -15.59 -4.53
C CYS A 36 -5.42 -14.86 -4.94
N ILE A 37 -4.44 -15.55 -5.54
CA ILE A 37 -3.28 -14.89 -6.16
C ILE A 37 -3.75 -13.87 -7.21
N ASP A 38 -4.64 -14.30 -8.12
CA ASP A 38 -5.17 -13.46 -9.18
C ASP A 38 -6.01 -12.30 -8.66
N TYR A 39 -6.83 -12.56 -7.63
CA TYR A 39 -7.65 -11.54 -6.99
C TYR A 39 -6.79 -10.45 -6.32
N VAL A 40 -5.82 -10.84 -5.49
CA VAL A 40 -4.91 -9.89 -4.81
C VAL A 40 -4.10 -9.10 -5.82
N ARG A 41 -3.64 -9.73 -6.90
CA ARG A 41 -2.96 -9.03 -8.01
C ARG A 41 -3.86 -7.96 -8.63
N SER A 42 -5.10 -8.31 -8.96
CA SER A 42 -6.06 -7.38 -9.56
C SER A 42 -6.41 -6.24 -8.60
N TYR A 43 -6.60 -6.55 -7.32
CA TYR A 43 -6.88 -5.56 -6.28
C TYR A 43 -5.74 -4.53 -6.13
N ARG A 44 -4.48 -4.99 -6.15
CA ARG A 44 -3.30 -4.11 -6.13
C ARG A 44 -3.25 -3.19 -7.36
N GLU A 45 -3.59 -3.71 -8.53
CA GLU A 45 -3.65 -2.89 -9.75
C GLU A 45 -4.77 -1.85 -9.68
N THR A 46 -5.94 -2.20 -9.15
CA THR A 46 -7.03 -1.24 -8.90
C THR A 46 -6.56 -0.09 -8.00
N ILE A 47 -5.84 -0.38 -6.91
CA ILE A 47 -5.28 0.65 -6.03
C ILE A 47 -4.29 1.54 -6.80
N ARG A 48 -3.43 0.95 -7.62
CA ARG A 48 -2.44 1.70 -8.42
C ARG A 48 -3.13 2.66 -9.38
N VAL A 49 -4.10 2.17 -10.16
CA VAL A 49 -4.85 2.98 -11.12
C VAL A 49 -5.61 4.09 -10.41
N ALA A 50 -6.29 3.79 -9.28
CA ALA A 50 -7.02 4.78 -8.50
C ALA A 50 -6.11 5.90 -7.97
N ARG A 51 -4.89 5.58 -7.53
CA ARG A 51 -3.90 6.57 -7.09
C ARG A 51 -3.39 7.42 -8.24
N ASP A 52 -3.14 6.82 -9.39
CA ASP A 52 -2.67 7.51 -10.59
C ASP A 52 -3.73 8.50 -11.10
N THR A 53 -5.00 8.11 -11.13
CA THR A 53 -6.11 9.02 -11.44
C THR A 53 -6.24 10.14 -10.41
N ALA A 54 -6.18 9.82 -9.11
CA ALA A 54 -6.25 10.83 -8.06
C ALA A 54 -5.09 11.83 -8.13
N ALA A 55 -3.90 11.39 -8.50
CA ALA A 55 -2.72 12.26 -8.68
C ALA A 55 -2.87 13.20 -9.88
N ARG A 56 -3.56 12.77 -10.95
CA ARG A 56 -3.85 13.62 -12.12
C ARG A 56 -4.91 14.68 -11.82
N ASP A 57 -5.92 14.33 -11.04
CA ASP A 57 -7.03 15.22 -10.68
C ASP A 57 -6.70 16.14 -9.50
N ALA A 58 -5.68 15.79 -8.70
CA ALA A 58 -5.17 16.67 -7.67
C ALA A 58 -4.64 17.96 -8.31
N THR A 59 -5.31 19.08 -8.04
CA THR A 59 -4.66 20.39 -8.05
C THR A 59 -3.56 20.32 -7.00
N ALA A 60 -2.35 19.97 -7.42
CA ALA A 60 -1.24 19.73 -6.52
C ALA A 60 -1.06 20.95 -5.62
N ALA A 61 -1.39 20.81 -4.34
CA ALA A 61 -0.79 21.67 -3.33
C ALA A 61 0.72 21.38 -3.44
N GLU A 62 1.44 22.29 -4.09
CA GLU A 62 2.87 22.14 -4.35
C GLU A 62 3.55 21.88 -3.00
N MET A 63 4.24 20.74 -2.89
CA MET A 63 4.96 20.43 -1.65
C MET A 63 6.05 21.49 -1.45
N PRO A 64 6.10 22.16 -0.28
CA PRO A 64 7.12 23.17 -0.04
C PRO A 64 8.52 22.58 -0.21
N ARG A 65 9.35 23.23 -1.04
CA ARG A 65 10.72 22.79 -1.32
C ARG A 65 11.54 22.64 -0.04
N GLU A 66 11.34 23.54 0.91
CA GLU A 66 11.97 23.54 2.24
C GLU A 66 11.79 22.20 2.99
N LEU A 67 10.59 21.62 2.93
CA LEU A 67 10.32 20.32 3.55
C LEU A 67 11.06 19.19 2.82
N THR A 68 11.09 19.24 1.49
CA THR A 68 11.77 18.25 0.66
C THR A 68 13.28 18.27 0.92
N ASP A 69 13.87 19.47 0.96
CA ASP A 69 15.30 19.66 1.22
C ASP A 69 15.69 19.18 2.62
N ALA A 70 14.88 19.49 3.64
CA ALA A 70 15.11 19.03 5.01
C ALA A 70 15.09 17.50 5.14
N ILE A 71 14.16 16.82 4.46
CA ILE A 71 14.09 15.35 4.45
C ILE A 71 15.32 14.74 3.76
N LEU A 72 15.73 15.32 2.63
CA LEU A 72 16.90 14.87 1.88
C LEU A 72 18.20 15.05 2.67
N ASP A 73 18.36 16.17 3.39
CA ASP A 73 19.52 16.38 4.26
C ASP A 73 19.55 15.41 5.45
N ALA A 74 18.41 15.22 6.12
CA ALA A 74 18.31 14.29 7.24
C ALA A 74 18.65 12.84 6.84
N THR A 75 18.26 12.41 5.63
CA THR A 75 18.58 11.07 5.11
C THR A 75 20.05 10.94 4.71
N ARG A 76 20.66 11.98 4.13
CA ARG A 76 22.11 12.02 3.86
C ARG A 76 22.93 11.90 5.14
N HIS A 77 22.55 12.63 6.19
CA HIS A 77 23.25 12.61 7.49
C HIS A 77 23.18 11.24 8.17
N ARG A 78 22.06 10.50 8.02
CA ARG A 78 21.92 9.14 8.58
C ARG A 78 22.74 8.08 7.84
N ARG A 79 23.09 8.29 6.58
CA ARG A 79 23.89 7.34 5.76
C ARG A 79 25.40 7.54 5.90
N GLY A 80 25.84 8.73 6.30
CA GLY A 80 27.27 9.05 6.50
C GLY A 80 27.79 8.78 7.91
N ARG A 81 26.95 8.28 8.82
CA ARG A 81 27.27 7.90 10.20
C ARG A 81 27.17 6.40 10.35
#